data_AF-A0A8K0C9S0-F1
#
_entry.id   AF-A0A8K0C9S0-F1
#
_cell.length_a   1.000
_cell.length_b   1.000
_cell.length_c   1.000
_cell.angle_alpha   90.00
_cell.angle_beta   90.00
_cell.angle_gamma   90.00
#
_symmetry.space_group_name_H-M   'P 1'
#
loop_
_entity.id
_entity.type
_entity.pdbx_description
1 polymer ?
#
loop_
_entity_poly.entity_id
_entity_poly.type
_entity_poly.pdbx_seq_one_letter_code
_entity_poly.pdbx_strand_id
1 'polypeptide(L)'
;MEQLQEKHDTFNLHRKVTELTGKIKTIEIPYLLDENNSIISDIEEKMNLWKDYIESLFEDNREEKKIEEQKEETRPDITKTEI
;
A
#
# COMPACT_ATOMS: atom_id res chain seq x y z
N MET A 1 -47.00 29.45 -6.24
CA MET A 1 -45.55 29.71 -6.41
C MET A 1 -44.73 28.62 -5.73
N GLU A 2 -45.03 28.27 -4.48
CA GLU A 2 -44.30 27.27 -3.68
C GLU A 2 -44.26 25.85 -4.29
N GLN A 3 -45.40 25.33 -4.78
CA GLN A 3 -45.49 23.96 -5.36
C GLN A 3 -44.72 23.77 -6.67
N LEU A 4 -44.49 24.84 -7.44
CA LEU A 4 -43.74 24.76 -8.70
C LEU A 4 -42.23 24.74 -8.44
N GLN A 5 -41.80 25.37 -7.35
CA GLN A 5 -40.42 25.41 -6.88
C GLN A 5 -39.97 24.04 -6.37
N GLU A 6 -40.84 23.33 -5.64
CA GLU A 6 -40.56 21.96 -5.18
C GLU A 6 -40.34 20.98 -6.34
N LYS A 7 -41.08 21.15 -7.45
CA LYS A 7 -40.97 20.29 -8.63
C LYS A 7 -39.68 20.51 -9.43
N HIS A 8 -39.06 21.68 -9.31
CA HIS A 8 -37.83 22.06 -9.99
C HIS A 8 -36.60 22.02 -9.08
N ASP A 9 -36.72 21.50 -7.86
CA ASP A 9 -35.59 21.29 -6.95
C ASP A 9 -34.76 20.05 -7.35
N THR A 10 -34.21 20.09 -8.56
CA THR A 10 -33.30 19.06 -9.09
C THR A 10 -31.93 19.12 -8.42
N PHE A 11 -31.61 20.26 -7.78
CA PHE A 11 -30.35 20.47 -7.06
C PHE A 11 -30.26 19.57 -5.82
N ASN A 12 -31.35 19.44 -5.06
CA ASN A 12 -31.40 18.59 -3.87
C ASN A 12 -31.89 17.16 -4.14
N LEU A 13 -32.16 16.79 -5.41
CA LEU A 13 -32.65 15.46 -5.78
C LEU A 13 -31.71 14.35 -5.31
N HIS A 14 -30.40 14.51 -5.51
CA HIS A 14 -29.40 13.53 -5.07
C HIS A 14 -29.43 13.33 -3.54
N ARG A 15 -29.56 14.43 -2.79
CA ARG A 15 -29.68 14.40 -1.33
C ARG A 15 -30.96 13.69 -0.89
N LYS A 16 -32.12 14.04 -1.48
CA LYS A 16 -33.42 13.44 -1.17
C LYS A 16 -33.46 11.95 -1.54
N VAL A 17 -32.87 11.56 -2.66
CA VAL A 17 -32.71 10.15 -3.05
C VAL A 17 -31.81 9.41 -2.06
N THR A 18 -30.71 10.00 -1.62
CA THR A 18 -29.80 9.38 -0.63
C THR A 18 -30.47 9.23 0.74
N GLU A 19 -31.23 10.24 1.19
CA GLU A 19 -32.01 10.21 2.43
C GLU A 19 -33.12 9.14 2.38
N LEU A 20 -33.86 9.04 1.26
CA LEU A 20 -34.93 8.05 1.09
C LEU A 20 -34.42 6.62 0.91
N THR A 21 -33.27 6.44 0.26
CA THR A 21 -32.72 5.10 -0.01
C THR A 21 -31.82 4.59 1.11
N GLY A 22 -31.44 5.44 2.08
CA GLY A 22 -30.58 5.07 3.22
C GLY A 22 -29.17 4.60 2.83
N LYS A 23 -28.78 4.73 1.55
CA LYS A 23 -27.50 4.21 1.02
C LYS A 23 -26.36 5.21 1.20
N ILE A 24 -26.25 5.81 2.37
CA ILE A 24 -25.00 6.47 2.76
C ILE A 24 -24.03 5.33 3.01
N LYS A 25 -23.19 5.01 2.01
CA LYS A 25 -22.03 4.16 2.26
C LYS A 25 -21.27 4.83 3.38
N THR A 26 -21.22 4.20 4.56
CA THR A 26 -20.26 4.58 5.59
C THR A 26 -18.91 4.46 4.93
N ILE A 27 -18.26 5.60 4.71
CA ILE A 27 -16.88 5.62 4.25
C ILE A 27 -16.10 5.04 5.42
N GLU A 28 -15.80 3.75 5.34
CA GLU A 28 -14.83 3.13 6.24
C GLU A 28 -13.50 3.80 5.93
N ILE A 29 -13.13 4.75 6.78
CA ILE A 29 -11.82 5.40 6.68
C ILE A 29 -10.80 4.34 7.12
N PRO A 30 -9.90 3.89 6.24
CA PRO A 30 -8.90 2.91 6.64
C PRO A 30 -7.98 3.54 7.69
N TYR A 31 -7.87 2.91 8.85
CA TYR A 31 -6.92 3.27 9.90
C TYR A 31 -5.64 2.46 9.73
N LEU A 32 -4.49 3.09 9.98
CA LEU A 32 -3.21 2.40 10.05
C LEU A 32 -2.98 1.96 11.50
N LEU A 33 -2.54 0.72 11.70
CA LEU A 33 -2.24 0.16 13.00
C LEU A 33 -0.74 -0.08 13.12
N ASP A 34 -0.20 0.14 14.31
CA ASP A 34 1.16 -0.29 14.67
C ASP A 34 1.20 -1.80 15.02
N GLU A 35 2.39 -2.30 15.31
CA GLU A 35 2.62 -3.69 15.72
C GLU A 35 1.90 -4.09 17.02
N ASN A 36 1.57 -3.10 17.86
CA ASN A 36 0.84 -3.27 19.11
C ASN A 36 -0.68 -3.05 18.93
N ASN A 37 -1.14 -2.99 17.68
CA ASN A 37 -2.54 -2.81 17.32
C ASN A 37 -3.14 -1.45 17.75
N SER A 38 -2.28 -0.44 17.94
CA SER A 38 -2.61 0.95 18.24
C SER A 38 -2.82 1.76 16.96
N ILE A 39 -3.76 2.70 16.98
CA ILE A 39 -4.07 3.54 15.81
C ILE A 39 -2.97 4.58 15.63
N ILE A 40 -2.33 4.55 14.46
CA ILE A 40 -1.35 5.56 14.04
C ILE A 40 -2.09 6.73 13.40
N SER A 41 -2.05 7.87 14.07
CA SER A 41 -2.71 9.09 13.60
C SER A 41 -1.72 10.09 12.99
N ASP A 42 -0.49 10.12 13.52
CA ASP A 42 0.52 11.12 13.16
C ASP A 42 1.24 10.81 11.84
N ILE A 43 1.75 11.86 11.18
CA ILE A 43 2.46 11.73 9.90
C ILE A 43 3.86 11.15 10.09
N GLU A 44 4.58 11.53 11.15
CA GLU A 44 5.92 11.00 11.41
C GLU A 44 5.85 9.51 11.77
N GLU A 45 4.86 9.13 12.58
CA GLU A 45 4.59 7.72 12.91
C GLU A 45 4.29 6.88 11.65
N LYS A 46 3.49 7.40 10.71
CA LYS A 46 3.22 6.74 9.42
C LYS A 46 4.50 6.55 8.62
N MET A 47 5.36 7.57 8.56
CA MET A 47 6.61 7.51 7.81
C MET A 47 7.54 6.45 8.39
N ASN A 48 7.69 6.40 9.72
CA ASN A 48 8.50 5.40 10.40
C ASN A 48 7.98 3.99 10.13
N LEU A 49 6.68 3.75 10.25
CA LEU A 49 6.10 2.45 9.96
C LEU A 49 6.36 1.99 8.52
N TRP A 50 6.21 2.90 7.54
CA TRP A 50 6.51 2.58 6.14
C TRP A 50 7.99 2.26 5.92
N LYS A 51 8.87 2.97 6.62
CA LYS A 51 10.31 2.74 6.55
C LYS A 51 10.66 1.37 7.11
N ASP A 52 10.17 1.04 8.31
CA ASP A 52 10.41 -0.24 8.97
C ASP A 52 9.84 -1.41 8.15
N TYR A 53 8.66 -1.22 7.56
CA TYR A 53 8.07 -2.18 6.63
C TYR A 53 8.95 -2.43 5.40
N ILE A 54 9.52 -1.38 4.79
CA ILE A 54 10.40 -1.54 3.63
C ILE A 54 11.71 -2.21 4.05
N GLU A 55 12.32 -1.79 5.17
CA GLU A 55 13.56 -2.38 5.66
C GLU A 55 13.39 -3.88 5.92
N SER A 56 12.33 -4.28 6.62
CA SER A 56 12.03 -5.71 6.87
C SER A 56 11.75 -6.53 5.60
N LEU A 57 11.15 -5.91 4.58
CA LEU A 57 10.86 -6.60 3.31
C LEU A 57 12.13 -6.90 2.51
N PHE A 58 13.16 -6.06 2.64
CA PHE A 58 14.40 -6.13 1.88
C PHE A 58 15.62 -6.55 2.71
N GLU A 59 15.42 -6.99 3.95
CA GLU A 59 16.48 -7.51 4.79
C GLU A 59 17.03 -8.83 4.20
N ASP A 60 18.24 -8.78 3.64
CA ASP A 60 18.89 -9.95 3.05
C ASP A 60 19.50 -10.81 4.16
N ASN A 61 18.73 -11.78 4.64
CA ASN A 61 19.14 -12.76 5.65
C ASN A 61 20.05 -13.88 5.11
N ARG A 62 20.67 -13.70 3.94
CA ARG A 62 21.65 -14.68 3.43
C ARG A 62 22.91 -14.62 4.27
N GLU A 63 23.40 -15.78 4.70
CA GLU A 63 24.72 -15.89 5.32
C GLU A 63 25.76 -15.30 4.37
N GLU A 64 26.57 -14.36 4.87
CA GLU A 64 27.71 -13.83 4.13
C GLU A 64 28.57 -15.01 3.71
N LYS A 65 28.57 -15.29 2.42
CA LYS A 65 29.34 -16.38 1.86
C LYS A 65 30.81 -16.01 2.07
N LYS A 66 31.46 -16.63 3.05
CA LYS A 66 32.92 -16.58 3.17
C LYS A 66 33.45 -17.12 1.86
N ILE A 67 34.04 -16.25 1.05
CA ILE A 67 34.75 -16.64 -0.16
C ILE A 67 35.98 -17.39 0.35
N GLU A 68 35.84 -18.70 0.53
CA GLU A 68 37.00 -19.56 0.66
C GLU A 68 37.76 -19.41 -0.66
N GLU A 69 39.00 -18.91 -0.58
CA GLU A 69 39.92 -18.86 -1.70
C GLU A 69 40.10 -20.30 -2.22
N GLN A 70 39.28 -20.67 -3.19
CA GLN A 70 39.43 -21.92 -3.90
C GLN A 70 40.79 -21.84 -4.60
N LYS A 71 41.76 -22.59 -4.07
CA LYS A 71 43.03 -22.86 -4.74
C LYS A 71 42.70 -23.29 -6.16
N GLU A 72 43.32 -22.62 -7.12
CA GLU A 72 43.14 -22.73 -8.56
C GLU A 72 42.97 -24.18 -9.05
N GLU A 73 41.73 -24.68 -9.06
CA GLU A 73 41.37 -25.88 -9.79
C GLU A 73 40.91 -25.44 -11.18
N THR A 74 41.87 -25.49 -12.09
CA THR A 74 41.78 -25.45 -13.56
C THR A 74 40.37 -25.22 -14.12
N ARG A 75 39.94 -23.95 -14.18
CA ARG A 75 38.70 -23.56 -14.86
C ARG A 75 38.91 -23.77 -16.37
N PRO A 76 38.07 -24.56 -17.06
CA PRO A 76 38.17 -24.69 -18.51
C PRO A 76 37.87 -23.34 -19.18
N ASP A 77 38.68 -23.01 -20.18
CA ASP A 77 38.51 -21.81 -20.99
C ASP A 77 37.15 -21.84 -21.70
N ILE A 78 36.43 -20.72 -21.64
CA ILE A 78 35.12 -20.60 -22.29
C ILE A 78 35.38 -20.47 -23.79
N THR A 79 35.37 -21.58 -24.52
CA THR A 79 35.60 -21.57 -25.96
C THR A 79 34.42 -20.93 -26.68
N LYS A 80 34.67 -19.81 -27.35
CA LYS A 80 33.72 -19.18 -28.28
C LYS A 80 33.67 -20.02 -29.56
N THR A 81 32.92 -21.13 -29.52
CA THR A 81 32.47 -21.78 -30.76
C THR A 81 31.15 -21.13 -31.15
N GLU A 82 31.28 -20.14 -32.01
CA GLU A 82 30.19 -19.43 -32.69
C GLU A 82 29.54 -20.38 -33.71
N ILE A 83 28.21 -20.43 -33.73
CA ILE A 83 27.41 -21.14 -34.75
C ILE A 83 27.02 -20.12 -35.81
#